data_AF-A0A0P7BH91-F1
#
_entry.id   AF-A0A0P7BH91-F1
#
_cell.length_a   1.000
_cell.length_b   1.000
_cell.length_c   1.000
_cell.angle_alpha   90.00
_cell.angle_beta   90.00
_cell.angle_gamma   90.00
#
_symmetry.space_group_name_H-M   'P 1'
#
loop_
_entity.id
_entity.type
_entity.pdbx_description
1 polymer ?
#
loop_
_entity_poly.entity_id
_entity_poly.type
_entity_poly.pdbx_seq_one_letter_code
_entity_poly.pdbx_strand_id
1 'polypeptide(L)'
;MISTTHARNGFHHDLLPMALTSSDPASSALRNAMLAISAHHSRGVLAALPYKTSAVGCLSRAIASDLAATETVMAASMMLCVYSVFDEGEGNWHVHLDGARNMLQSLYTKRRRRLDSEFTLTWFLYHEVLGCFTQPSRVDDNEASLLTLAQASVQDATLAQITGSLGCSLETISIIHSINKLRQLNPNPTASSASPEAAKHRLDLDDQLTNLVQTPPPLESPAQQTRILAIAELYRLAAVLYLQRACPMPADGDRRASYLERALSIIAGLEVATSPWPVFVVACESAPSDELRVAVLAVLDRMDEVRGIGNVRVMRGLVETFWKRYDLGGLGEGAWASWWDVSDGAVAEPWFI
;
A
#
# COMPACT_ATOMS: atom_id res chain seq x y z
N MET A 1 1.44 0.30 15.19
CA MET A 1 0.19 -0.48 15.09
C MET A 1 -0.89 0.34 14.43
N ILE A 2 -1.86 -0.32 13.77
CA ILE A 2 -3.07 0.34 13.29
C ILE A 2 -3.89 0.69 14.53
N SER A 3 -4.21 1.97 14.73
CA SER A 3 -4.88 2.39 15.96
C SER A 3 -6.27 1.75 16.06
N THR A 4 -6.52 1.02 17.15
CA THR A 4 -7.85 0.47 17.46
C THR A 4 -8.81 1.54 17.98
N THR A 5 -8.35 2.78 18.19
CA THR A 5 -9.16 3.89 18.67
C THR A 5 -9.96 4.59 17.57
N HIS A 6 -9.74 4.25 16.30
CA HIS A 6 -10.53 4.79 15.19
C HIS A 6 -11.96 4.27 15.24
N ALA A 7 -12.93 5.17 15.15
CA ALA A 7 -14.35 4.85 15.32
C ALA A 7 -14.88 3.87 14.25
N ARG A 8 -14.19 3.78 13.10
CA ARG A 8 -14.50 2.86 11.99
C ARG A 8 -13.29 2.01 11.60
N ASN A 9 -12.60 1.43 12.60
CA ASN A 9 -11.51 0.50 12.32
C ASN A 9 -12.06 -0.86 11.82
N GLY A 10 -11.91 -1.15 10.53
CA GLY A 10 -12.40 -2.41 9.96
C GLY A 10 -11.67 -3.68 10.45
N PHE A 11 -10.45 -3.57 10.98
CA PHE A 11 -9.83 -4.69 11.69
C PHE A 11 -10.59 -5.09 12.95
N HIS A 12 -11.23 -4.12 13.61
CA HIS A 12 -12.05 -4.36 14.79
C HIS A 12 -13.50 -4.70 14.43
N HIS A 13 -14.10 -3.99 13.48
CA HIS A 13 -15.52 -4.13 13.17
C HIS A 13 -15.85 -5.22 12.14
N ASP A 14 -14.91 -5.60 11.28
CA ASP A 14 -15.14 -6.60 10.23
C ASP A 14 -14.34 -7.88 10.53
N LEU A 15 -13.01 -7.78 10.66
CA LEU A 15 -12.16 -8.98 10.78
C LEU A 15 -12.32 -9.70 12.13
N LEU A 16 -12.40 -8.96 13.24
CA LEU A 16 -12.49 -9.59 14.55
C LEU A 16 -13.79 -10.43 14.70
N PRO A 17 -14.98 -9.96 14.30
CA PRO A 17 -16.16 -10.81 14.21
C PRO A 17 -15.95 -12.04 13.34
N MET A 18 -15.37 -11.90 12.13
CA MET A 18 -15.09 -13.06 11.27
C MET A 18 -14.21 -14.11 11.96
N ALA A 19 -13.22 -13.68 12.75
CA ALA A 19 -12.30 -14.58 13.45
C ALA A 19 -12.92 -15.33 14.65
N LEU A 20 -13.99 -14.77 15.22
CA LEU A 20 -14.59 -15.23 16.49
C LEU A 20 -15.97 -15.88 16.33
N THR A 21 -16.68 -15.63 15.22
CA THR A 21 -18.08 -16.06 15.05
C THR A 21 -18.23 -17.59 14.98
N SER A 22 -17.24 -18.31 14.45
CA SER A 22 -17.30 -19.76 14.30
C SER A 22 -15.99 -20.45 14.66
N SER A 23 -16.06 -21.77 14.85
CA SER A 23 -14.90 -22.65 15.06
C SER A 23 -14.51 -23.45 13.81
N ASP A 24 -14.98 -23.02 12.64
CA ASP A 24 -14.63 -23.66 11.37
C ASP A 24 -13.16 -23.39 10.98
N PRO A 25 -12.63 -24.08 9.96
CA PRO A 25 -11.26 -23.87 9.50
C PRO A 25 -10.96 -22.44 9.02
N ALA A 26 -11.93 -21.71 8.45
CA ALA A 26 -11.72 -20.36 7.95
C ALA A 26 -11.52 -19.36 9.10
N SER A 27 -12.44 -19.34 10.07
CA SER A 27 -12.35 -18.48 11.26
C SER A 27 -11.13 -18.82 12.10
N SER A 28 -10.78 -20.11 12.19
CA SER A 28 -9.57 -20.55 12.87
C SER A 28 -8.30 -20.12 12.14
N ALA A 29 -8.30 -20.11 10.80
CA ALA A 29 -7.17 -19.60 10.02
C ALA A 29 -6.96 -18.10 10.27
N LEU A 30 -8.05 -17.31 10.17
CA LEU A 30 -8.00 -15.87 10.38
C LEU A 30 -7.52 -15.51 11.79
N ARG A 31 -8.11 -16.15 12.82
CA ARG A 31 -7.73 -15.95 14.22
C ARG A 31 -6.25 -16.26 14.46
N ASN A 32 -5.76 -17.39 13.95
CA ASN A 32 -4.36 -17.75 14.12
C ASN A 32 -3.42 -16.82 13.35
N ALA A 33 -3.82 -16.30 12.17
CA ALA A 33 -3.02 -15.32 11.45
C ALA A 33 -2.91 -14.00 12.24
N MET A 34 -4.01 -13.51 12.82
CA MET A 34 -4.01 -12.33 13.71
C MET A 34 -3.13 -12.55 14.96
N LEU A 35 -3.22 -13.73 15.58
CA LEU A 35 -2.39 -14.10 16.73
C LEU A 35 -0.91 -14.24 16.34
N ALA A 36 -0.59 -14.71 15.14
CA ALA A 36 0.77 -14.78 14.64
C ALA A 36 1.39 -13.37 14.54
N ILE A 37 0.69 -12.42 13.93
CA ILE A 37 1.13 -11.02 13.85
C ILE A 37 1.33 -10.43 15.26
N SER A 38 0.35 -10.62 16.15
CA SER A 38 0.42 -10.11 17.52
C SER A 38 1.58 -10.71 18.31
N ALA A 39 1.79 -12.02 18.21
CA ALA A 39 2.90 -12.72 18.85
C ALA A 39 4.26 -12.29 18.27
N HIS A 40 4.35 -12.08 16.96
CA HIS A 40 5.57 -11.59 16.31
C HIS A 40 5.93 -10.20 16.81
N HIS A 41 4.95 -9.29 16.83
CA HIS A 41 5.17 -7.91 17.27
C HIS A 41 5.57 -7.83 18.75
N SER A 42 4.93 -8.62 19.62
CA SER A 42 5.16 -8.55 21.07
C SER A 42 6.34 -9.38 21.58
N ARG A 43 6.64 -10.52 20.94
CA ARG A 43 7.57 -11.53 21.46
C ARG A 43 8.52 -12.10 20.40
N GLY A 44 8.48 -11.58 19.18
CA GLY A 44 9.36 -11.99 18.08
C GLY A 44 8.91 -13.25 17.34
N VAL A 45 9.67 -13.59 16.29
CA VAL A 45 9.32 -14.61 15.29
C VAL A 45 9.04 -15.99 15.90
N LEU A 46 9.85 -16.44 16.86
CA LEU A 46 9.72 -17.79 17.45
C LEU A 46 8.38 -17.99 18.17
N ALA A 47 7.86 -16.94 18.82
CA ALA A 47 6.56 -16.99 19.49
C ALA A 47 5.39 -16.99 18.50
N ALA A 48 5.59 -16.49 17.29
CA ALA A 48 4.57 -16.42 16.24
C ALA A 48 4.44 -17.72 15.44
N LEU A 49 5.52 -18.49 15.30
CA LEU A 49 5.58 -19.70 14.47
C LEU A 49 4.42 -20.68 14.72
N PRO A 50 4.04 -21.05 15.97
CA PRO A 50 2.95 -22.00 16.17
C PRO A 50 1.61 -21.51 15.63
N TYR A 51 1.32 -20.21 15.79
CA TYR A 51 0.11 -19.58 15.29
C TYR A 51 0.14 -19.51 13.76
N LYS A 52 1.27 -19.12 13.17
CA LYS A 52 1.43 -19.10 11.71
C LYS A 52 1.24 -20.48 11.09
N THR A 53 1.87 -21.53 11.64
CA THR A 53 1.69 -22.91 11.17
C THR A 53 0.23 -23.35 11.27
N SER A 54 -0.44 -23.01 12.38
CA SER A 54 -1.86 -23.29 12.55
C SER A 54 -2.73 -22.54 11.53
N ALA A 55 -2.42 -21.27 11.27
CA ALA A 55 -3.12 -20.43 10.31
C ALA A 55 -3.04 -21.02 8.90
N VAL A 56 -1.83 -21.36 8.42
CA VAL A 56 -1.62 -21.97 7.10
C VAL A 56 -2.32 -23.32 7.00
N GLY A 57 -2.22 -24.17 8.02
CA GLY A 57 -2.88 -25.49 8.04
C GLY A 57 -4.42 -25.40 8.05
N CYS A 58 -4.99 -24.43 8.78
CA CYS A 58 -6.42 -24.17 8.78
C CYS A 58 -6.88 -23.56 7.44
N LEU A 59 -6.11 -22.63 6.87
CA LEU A 59 -6.40 -22.01 5.58
C LEU A 59 -6.43 -23.06 4.47
N SER A 60 -5.43 -23.95 4.43
CA SER A 60 -5.38 -25.05 3.46
C SER A 60 -6.62 -25.95 3.54
N ARG A 61 -7.06 -26.33 4.75
CA ARG A 61 -8.30 -27.10 4.96
C ARG A 61 -9.55 -26.32 4.53
N ALA A 62 -9.61 -25.01 4.79
CA ALA A 62 -10.72 -24.17 4.38
C ALA A 62 -10.82 -24.08 2.84
N ILE A 63 -9.69 -23.91 2.16
CA ILE A 63 -9.60 -23.87 0.68
C ILE A 63 -9.97 -25.23 0.06
N ALA A 64 -9.65 -26.34 0.72
CA ALA A 64 -10.04 -27.68 0.27
C ALA A 64 -11.53 -28.02 0.50
N SER A 65 -12.30 -27.12 1.13
CA SER A 65 -13.71 -27.29 1.47
C SER A 65 -14.59 -26.28 0.73
N ASP A 66 -15.91 -26.37 0.90
CA ASP A 66 -16.86 -25.40 0.31
C ASP A 66 -16.67 -23.94 0.80
N LEU A 67 -15.88 -23.76 1.87
CA LEU A 67 -15.51 -22.46 2.44
C LEU A 67 -14.49 -21.67 1.59
N ALA A 68 -13.88 -22.28 0.57
CA ALA A 68 -12.79 -21.71 -0.21
C ALA A 68 -13.07 -20.31 -0.79
N ALA A 69 -14.33 -20.02 -1.10
CA ALA A 69 -14.78 -18.72 -1.56
C ALA A 69 -15.74 -18.12 -0.53
N THR A 70 -15.21 -17.87 0.67
CA THR A 70 -15.84 -17.06 1.71
C THR A 70 -14.92 -15.88 2.00
N GLU A 71 -15.51 -14.77 2.43
CA GLU A 71 -14.76 -13.57 2.81
C GLU A 71 -13.77 -13.85 3.94
N THR A 72 -14.10 -14.72 4.90
CA THR A 72 -13.22 -15.11 6.00
C THR A 72 -11.93 -15.80 5.53
N VAL A 73 -12.00 -16.66 4.51
CA VAL A 73 -10.80 -17.31 3.93
C VAL A 73 -9.92 -16.29 3.22
N MET A 74 -10.53 -15.34 2.49
CA MET A 74 -9.81 -14.24 1.86
C MET A 74 -9.13 -13.34 2.92
N ALA A 75 -9.84 -12.97 3.99
CA ALA A 75 -9.30 -12.18 5.08
C ALA A 75 -8.14 -12.92 5.80
N ALA A 76 -8.25 -14.24 5.98
CA ALA A 76 -7.16 -15.05 6.54
C ALA A 76 -5.91 -15.04 5.64
N SER A 77 -6.10 -15.17 4.32
CA SER A 77 -5.00 -15.07 3.35
C SER A 77 -4.35 -13.69 3.39
N MET A 78 -5.16 -12.62 3.44
CA MET A 78 -4.67 -11.25 3.57
C MET A 78 -3.92 -11.01 4.88
N MET A 79 -4.36 -11.59 6.01
CA MET A 79 -3.61 -11.51 7.26
C MET A 79 -2.26 -12.24 7.18
N LEU A 80 -2.15 -13.35 6.45
CA LEU A 80 -0.86 -14.00 6.19
C LEU A 80 0.03 -13.19 5.24
N CYS A 81 -0.56 -12.47 4.29
CA CYS A 81 0.15 -11.47 3.49
C CYS A 81 0.77 -10.40 4.40
N VAL A 82 -0.04 -9.81 5.30
CA VAL A 82 0.44 -8.83 6.29
C VAL A 82 1.46 -9.42 7.25
N TYR A 83 1.36 -10.69 7.65
CA TYR A 83 2.40 -11.32 8.48
C TYR A 83 3.79 -11.21 7.83
N SER A 84 3.87 -11.36 6.51
CA SER A 84 5.12 -11.26 5.75
C SER A 84 5.73 -9.84 5.76
N VAL A 85 4.96 -8.82 6.16
CA VAL A 85 5.41 -7.44 6.35
C VAL A 85 6.15 -7.27 7.69
N PHE A 86 5.76 -8.07 8.69
CA PHE A 86 6.39 -8.07 10.01
C PHE A 86 7.67 -8.91 10.03
N ASP A 87 7.70 -10.00 9.26
CA ASP A 87 8.80 -10.96 9.21
C ASP A 87 9.64 -10.75 7.93
N GLU A 88 10.78 -10.06 8.08
CA GLU A 88 11.71 -9.75 6.99
C GLU A 88 12.18 -11.01 6.22
N GLY A 89 12.15 -12.18 6.85
CA GLY A 89 12.61 -13.44 6.24
C GLY A 89 11.56 -14.22 5.46
N GLU A 90 10.28 -13.85 5.48
CA GLU A 90 9.21 -14.70 4.95
C GLU A 90 9.10 -14.68 3.42
N GLY A 91 9.23 -13.51 2.78
CA GLY A 91 9.19 -13.33 1.32
C GLY A 91 7.92 -13.76 0.57
N ASN A 92 7.00 -14.50 1.20
CA ASN A 92 5.86 -15.18 0.56
C ASN A 92 4.57 -14.34 0.50
N TRP A 93 4.65 -13.03 0.71
CA TRP A 93 3.47 -12.14 0.71
C TRP A 93 2.66 -12.26 -0.60
N HIS A 94 3.35 -12.35 -1.73
CA HIS A 94 2.73 -12.40 -3.06
C HIS A 94 1.87 -13.66 -3.22
N VAL A 95 2.30 -14.80 -2.68
CA VAL A 95 1.51 -16.05 -2.68
C VAL A 95 0.19 -15.86 -1.95
N HIS A 96 0.22 -15.19 -0.80
CA HIS A 96 -0.97 -14.92 -0.01
C HIS A 96 -1.87 -13.87 -0.64
N LEU A 97 -1.31 -12.84 -1.27
CA LEU A 97 -2.05 -11.81 -2.00
C LEU A 97 -2.69 -12.37 -3.28
N ASP A 98 -1.96 -13.17 -4.04
CA ASP A 98 -2.46 -13.88 -5.23
C ASP A 98 -3.57 -14.86 -4.85
N GLY A 99 -3.41 -15.56 -3.73
CA GLY A 99 -4.46 -16.37 -3.13
C GLY A 99 -5.73 -15.56 -2.88
N ALA A 100 -5.61 -14.41 -2.21
CA ALA A 100 -6.74 -13.52 -1.93
C ALA A 100 -7.39 -13.01 -3.22
N ARG A 101 -6.60 -12.62 -4.23
CA ARG A 101 -7.09 -12.23 -5.56
C ARG A 101 -7.93 -13.33 -6.21
N ASN A 102 -7.42 -14.56 -6.22
CA ASN A 102 -8.11 -15.72 -6.81
C ASN A 102 -9.43 -16.03 -6.08
N MET A 103 -9.46 -15.91 -4.76
CA MET A 103 -10.68 -16.07 -3.95
C MET A 103 -11.71 -15.00 -4.28
N LEU A 104 -11.28 -13.73 -4.36
CA LEU A 104 -12.13 -12.61 -4.73
C LEU A 104 -12.71 -12.78 -6.14
N GLN A 105 -11.87 -13.12 -7.12
CA GLN A 105 -12.33 -13.37 -8.49
C GLN A 105 -13.33 -14.54 -8.53
N SER A 106 -13.09 -15.62 -7.79
CA SER A 106 -14.02 -16.76 -7.69
C SER A 106 -15.36 -16.37 -7.06
N LEU A 107 -15.36 -15.52 -6.02
CA LEU A 107 -16.57 -14.99 -5.39
C LEU A 107 -17.43 -14.20 -6.39
N TYR A 108 -16.81 -13.25 -7.10
CA TYR A 108 -17.52 -12.36 -8.01
C TYR A 108 -17.95 -13.06 -9.32
N THR A 109 -17.07 -13.87 -9.92
CA THR A 109 -17.34 -14.47 -11.24
C THR A 109 -18.14 -15.77 -11.16
N LYS A 110 -17.69 -16.73 -10.33
CA LYS A 110 -18.29 -18.07 -10.25
C LYS A 110 -19.52 -18.08 -9.35
N ARG A 111 -19.44 -17.43 -8.18
CA ARG A 111 -20.53 -17.42 -7.19
C ARG A 111 -21.48 -16.23 -7.35
N ARG A 112 -21.13 -15.22 -8.16
CA ARG A 112 -21.90 -13.96 -8.33
C ARG A 112 -22.26 -13.31 -6.99
N ARG A 113 -21.34 -13.39 -6.03
CA ARG A 113 -21.47 -12.80 -4.69
C ARG A 113 -20.45 -11.68 -4.53
N ARG A 114 -20.87 -10.61 -3.86
CA ARG A 114 -20.00 -9.52 -3.42
C ARG A 114 -19.48 -9.84 -2.02
N LEU A 115 -18.43 -9.14 -1.61
CA LEU A 115 -18.03 -9.11 -0.21
C LEU A 115 -19.08 -8.36 0.61
N ASP A 116 -19.26 -8.77 1.85
CA ASP A 116 -20.17 -8.11 2.78
C ASP A 116 -19.48 -6.88 3.40
N SER A 117 -18.15 -6.91 3.59
CA SER A 117 -17.38 -5.77 4.06
C SER A 117 -16.74 -4.95 2.94
N GLU A 118 -17.08 -3.66 2.87
CA GLU A 118 -16.36 -2.68 2.05
C GLU A 118 -14.90 -2.55 2.50
N PHE A 119 -14.63 -2.66 3.80
CA PHE A 119 -13.27 -2.57 4.34
C PHE A 119 -12.38 -3.69 3.83
N THR A 120 -12.84 -4.95 3.84
CA THR A 120 -12.05 -6.09 3.33
C THR A 120 -11.65 -5.90 1.87
N LEU A 121 -12.57 -5.36 1.06
CA LEU A 121 -12.31 -5.07 -0.35
C LEU A 121 -11.27 -3.96 -0.51
N THR A 122 -11.47 -2.82 0.15
CA THR A 122 -10.54 -1.68 0.08
C THR A 122 -9.16 -2.03 0.63
N TRP A 123 -9.09 -2.83 1.70
CA TRP A 123 -7.84 -3.32 2.26
C TRP A 123 -7.08 -4.24 1.29
N PHE A 124 -7.78 -5.17 0.62
CA PHE A 124 -7.18 -5.96 -0.46
C PHE A 124 -6.65 -5.09 -1.60
N LEU A 125 -7.45 -4.14 -2.09
CA LEU A 125 -7.07 -3.26 -3.20
C LEU A 125 -5.87 -2.39 -2.86
N TYR A 126 -5.80 -1.87 -1.63
CA TYR A 126 -4.63 -1.14 -1.15
C TYR A 126 -3.35 -1.99 -1.30
N HIS A 127 -3.38 -3.24 -0.82
CA HIS A 127 -2.21 -4.13 -0.85
C HIS A 127 -1.85 -4.52 -2.29
N GLU A 128 -2.87 -4.76 -3.10
CA GLU A 128 -2.72 -5.11 -4.51
C GLU A 128 -2.09 -3.99 -5.34
N VAL A 129 -2.64 -2.77 -5.26
CA VAL A 129 -2.16 -1.62 -6.03
C VAL A 129 -0.74 -1.23 -5.62
N LEU A 130 -0.41 -1.27 -4.33
CA LEU A 130 0.95 -1.01 -3.87
C LEU A 130 1.89 -2.18 -4.17
N GLY A 131 1.39 -3.42 -4.21
CA GLY A 131 2.13 -4.56 -4.74
C GLY A 131 2.50 -4.37 -6.21
N CYS A 132 1.59 -3.86 -7.04
CA CYS A 132 1.83 -3.53 -8.45
C CYS A 132 2.86 -2.41 -8.65
N PHE A 133 2.99 -1.48 -7.70
CA PHE A 133 4.08 -0.51 -7.71
C PHE A 133 5.45 -1.20 -7.57
N THR A 134 5.56 -2.16 -6.64
CA THR A 134 6.81 -2.91 -6.39
C THR A 134 7.13 -3.91 -7.50
N GLN A 135 6.11 -4.55 -8.07
CA GLN A 135 6.24 -5.57 -9.12
C GLN A 135 5.29 -5.22 -10.27
N PRO A 136 5.75 -4.44 -11.27
CA PRO A 136 4.90 -4.04 -12.39
C PRO A 136 4.30 -5.21 -13.16
N SER A 137 5.00 -6.35 -13.24
CA SER A 137 4.48 -7.56 -13.89
C SER A 137 3.17 -8.08 -13.29
N ARG A 138 2.76 -7.61 -12.09
CA ARG A 138 1.49 -7.98 -11.45
C ARG A 138 0.27 -7.24 -12.02
N VAL A 139 0.46 -6.10 -12.68
CA VAL A 139 -0.67 -5.40 -13.30
C VAL A 139 -1.09 -6.22 -14.52
N ASP A 140 -2.27 -6.80 -14.39
CA ASP A 140 -2.96 -7.54 -15.42
C ASP A 140 -4.27 -6.80 -15.74
N ASP A 141 -4.83 -7.03 -16.92
CA ASP A 141 -6.15 -6.50 -17.31
C ASP A 141 -7.25 -6.94 -16.33
N ASN A 142 -7.06 -8.07 -15.64
CA ASN A 142 -7.96 -8.55 -14.58
C ASN A 142 -8.01 -7.64 -13.34
N GLU A 143 -6.94 -6.91 -12.99
CA GLU A 143 -6.93 -5.99 -11.84
C GLU A 143 -7.87 -4.79 -12.09
N ALA A 144 -7.89 -4.29 -13.33
CA ALA A 144 -8.83 -3.26 -13.78
C ALA A 144 -10.29 -3.66 -13.50
N SER A 145 -10.58 -4.94 -13.71
CA SER A 145 -11.91 -5.52 -13.46
C SER A 145 -12.24 -5.53 -11.98
N LEU A 146 -11.29 -5.82 -11.08
CA LEU A 146 -11.53 -5.83 -9.63
C LEU A 146 -11.76 -4.42 -9.07
N LEU A 147 -10.99 -3.42 -9.49
CA LEU A 147 -11.22 -2.02 -9.10
C LEU A 147 -12.57 -1.51 -9.58
N THR A 148 -12.95 -1.84 -10.82
CA THR A 148 -14.27 -1.50 -11.37
C THR A 148 -15.39 -2.16 -10.55
N LEU A 149 -15.23 -3.43 -10.18
CA LEU A 149 -16.18 -4.15 -9.34
C LEU A 149 -16.27 -3.54 -7.94
N ALA A 150 -15.17 -3.04 -7.38
CA ALA A 150 -15.15 -2.37 -6.10
C ALA A 150 -15.85 -1.02 -6.12
N GLN A 151 -15.56 -0.19 -7.13
CA GLN A 151 -16.29 1.07 -7.33
C GLN A 151 -17.79 0.83 -7.50
N ALA A 152 -18.19 -0.23 -8.21
CA ALA A 152 -19.60 -0.62 -8.34
C ALA A 152 -20.21 -1.28 -7.08
N SER A 153 -19.39 -1.64 -6.10
CA SER A 153 -19.81 -2.25 -4.83
C SER A 153 -19.91 -1.25 -3.69
N VAL A 154 -19.35 -0.06 -3.86
CA VAL A 154 -19.22 0.99 -2.84
C VAL A 154 -20.11 2.17 -3.24
N GLN A 155 -20.66 2.89 -2.26
CA GLN A 155 -21.44 4.10 -2.53
C GLN A 155 -20.53 5.24 -3.00
N ASP A 156 -20.97 6.08 -3.93
CA ASP A 156 -20.12 7.18 -4.46
C ASP A 156 -19.54 8.07 -3.36
N ALA A 157 -20.32 8.37 -2.31
CA ALA A 157 -19.87 9.18 -1.18
C ALA A 157 -18.77 8.50 -0.33
N THR A 158 -18.66 7.17 -0.35
CA THR A 158 -17.62 6.42 0.37
C THR A 158 -16.34 6.24 -0.45
N LEU A 159 -16.36 6.50 -1.77
CA LEU A 159 -15.15 6.50 -2.60
C LEU A 159 -14.15 7.58 -2.18
N ALA A 160 -14.65 8.78 -1.87
CA ALA A 160 -13.88 9.92 -1.38
C ALA A 160 -13.57 9.85 0.13
N GLN A 161 -14.17 8.91 0.86
CA GLN A 161 -13.93 8.76 2.30
C GLN A 161 -12.59 8.07 2.56
N ILE A 162 -11.80 8.65 3.45
CA ILE A 162 -10.51 8.10 3.88
C ILE A 162 -10.78 6.85 4.72
N THR A 163 -10.17 5.73 4.33
CA THR A 163 -10.16 4.53 5.18
C THR A 163 -9.11 4.74 6.27
N GLY A 164 -9.56 5.06 7.50
CA GLY A 164 -8.68 5.57 8.57
C GLY A 164 -7.46 4.70 8.88
N SER A 165 -7.57 3.38 8.77
CA SER A 165 -6.46 2.44 8.98
C SER A 165 -5.46 2.35 7.83
N LEU A 166 -5.84 2.75 6.62
CA LEU A 166 -5.02 2.71 5.40
C LEU A 166 -4.41 4.09 5.06
N GLY A 167 -5.10 5.16 5.48
CA GLY A 167 -4.60 6.53 5.44
C GLY A 167 -5.02 7.35 4.21
N CYS A 168 -5.71 6.75 3.23
CA CYS A 168 -6.25 7.45 2.06
C CYS A 168 -7.62 6.92 1.64
N SER A 169 -8.24 7.59 0.67
CA SER A 169 -9.50 7.18 0.05
C SER A 169 -9.31 6.09 -1.02
N LEU A 170 -10.41 5.41 -1.39
CA LEU A 170 -10.38 4.45 -2.50
C LEU A 170 -10.11 5.14 -3.85
N GLU A 171 -10.57 6.38 -4.04
CA GLU A 171 -10.23 7.20 -5.22
C GLU A 171 -8.72 7.38 -5.37
N THR A 172 -8.02 7.65 -4.27
CA THR A 172 -6.55 7.79 -4.28
C THR A 172 -5.88 6.51 -4.76
N ILE A 173 -6.37 5.34 -4.29
CA ILE A 173 -5.87 4.03 -4.71
C ILE A 173 -6.15 3.77 -6.19
N SER A 174 -7.34 4.11 -6.68
CA SER A 174 -7.68 4.00 -8.12
C SER A 174 -6.80 4.88 -9.00
N ILE A 175 -6.46 6.10 -8.53
CA ILE A 175 -5.51 6.98 -9.23
C ILE A 175 -4.12 6.33 -9.26
N ILE A 176 -3.59 5.85 -8.12
CA ILE A 176 -2.28 5.20 -8.05
C ILE A 176 -2.21 3.98 -8.98
N HIS A 177 -3.26 3.17 -9.05
CA HIS A 177 -3.36 2.06 -10.00
C HIS A 177 -3.26 2.54 -11.46
N SER A 178 -3.92 3.65 -11.79
CA SER A 178 -3.87 4.23 -13.14
C SER A 178 -2.45 4.74 -13.48
N ILE A 179 -1.73 5.28 -12.49
CA ILE A 179 -0.30 5.63 -12.62
C ILE A 179 0.55 4.38 -12.86
N ASN A 180 0.29 3.27 -12.14
CA ASN A 180 1.00 2.00 -12.37
C ASN A 180 0.84 1.50 -13.81
N LYS A 181 -0.39 1.57 -14.37
CA LYS A 181 -0.65 1.25 -15.78
C LYS A 181 0.11 2.17 -16.73
N LEU A 182 0.06 3.47 -16.48
CA LEU A 182 0.78 4.45 -17.30
C LEU A 182 2.29 4.17 -17.32
N ARG A 183 2.88 3.83 -16.17
CA ARG A 183 4.29 3.44 -16.05
C ARG A 183 4.63 2.20 -16.91
N GLN A 184 3.74 1.22 -17.00
CA GLN A 184 4.00 0.01 -17.79
C GLN A 184 3.99 0.25 -19.29
N LEU A 185 3.13 1.16 -19.73
CA LEU A 185 3.11 1.61 -21.11
C LEU A 185 4.34 2.48 -21.45
N ASN A 186 5.09 2.94 -20.44
CA ASN A 186 6.27 3.79 -20.60
C ASN A 186 7.46 3.30 -19.73
N PRO A 187 8.07 2.15 -20.06
CA PRO A 187 9.09 1.52 -19.21
C PRO A 187 10.37 2.35 -19.05
N ASN A 188 10.70 3.19 -20.04
CA ASN A 188 11.82 4.12 -20.00
C ASN A 188 11.30 5.56 -20.13
N PRO A 189 10.74 6.13 -19.05
CA PRO A 189 10.05 7.40 -19.11
C PRO A 189 11.04 8.55 -19.32
N THR A 190 10.87 9.30 -20.40
CA THR A 190 11.58 10.56 -20.69
C THR A 190 10.56 11.60 -21.13
N ALA A 191 10.90 12.89 -20.98
CA ALA A 191 9.98 13.98 -21.34
C ALA A 191 9.57 13.99 -22.82
N SER A 192 10.27 13.24 -23.67
CA SER A 192 10.00 13.14 -25.11
C SER A 192 9.50 11.75 -25.55
N SER A 193 9.43 10.75 -24.65
CA SER A 193 9.04 9.38 -25.01
C SER A 193 7.54 9.09 -24.87
N ALA A 194 6.75 10.01 -24.27
CA ALA A 194 5.33 9.78 -24.07
C ALA A 194 4.55 9.83 -25.39
N SER A 195 3.72 8.81 -25.65
CA SER A 195 2.76 8.85 -26.75
C SER A 195 1.69 9.92 -26.50
N PRO A 196 1.01 10.43 -27.54
CA PRO A 196 -0.07 11.41 -27.35
C PRO A 196 -1.19 10.92 -26.41
N GLU A 197 -1.49 9.62 -26.44
CA GLU A 197 -2.47 8.98 -25.56
C GLU A 197 -1.97 8.94 -24.11
N ALA A 198 -0.70 8.56 -23.89
CA ALA A 198 -0.09 8.56 -22.57
C ALA A 198 0.02 9.97 -21.98
N ALA A 199 0.34 10.97 -22.81
CA ALA A 199 0.38 12.38 -22.41
C ALA A 199 -1.02 12.90 -22.04
N LYS A 200 -2.06 12.55 -22.80
CA LYS A 200 -3.45 12.88 -22.43
C LYS A 200 -3.84 12.23 -21.10
N HIS A 201 -3.60 10.93 -20.96
CA HIS A 201 -3.91 10.21 -19.71
C HIS A 201 -3.16 10.79 -18.51
N ARG A 202 -1.89 11.18 -18.70
CA ARG A 202 -1.08 11.89 -17.70
C ARG A 202 -1.71 13.23 -17.26
N LEU A 203 -2.26 14.00 -18.20
CA LEU A 203 -2.95 15.27 -17.88
C LEU A 203 -4.28 15.02 -17.14
N ASP A 204 -5.05 14.02 -17.57
CA ASP A 204 -6.29 13.63 -16.89
C ASP A 204 -6.03 13.19 -15.44
N LEU A 205 -4.92 12.48 -15.19
CA LEU A 205 -4.50 12.10 -13.83
C LEU A 205 -3.97 13.29 -13.02
N ASP A 206 -3.29 14.26 -13.64
CA ASP A 206 -2.84 15.51 -12.99
C ASP A 206 -4.04 16.32 -12.47
N ASP A 207 -5.08 16.45 -13.31
CA ASP A 207 -6.32 17.15 -12.97
C ASP A 207 -7.06 16.43 -11.83
N GLN A 208 -7.20 15.10 -11.93
CA GLN A 208 -7.78 14.29 -10.85
C GLN A 208 -7.04 14.49 -9.52
N LEU A 209 -5.71 14.44 -9.51
CA LEU A 209 -4.91 14.64 -8.30
C LEU A 209 -4.96 16.08 -7.77
N THR A 210 -5.13 17.07 -8.65
CA THR A 210 -5.24 18.48 -8.28
C THR A 210 -6.59 18.77 -7.63
N ASN A 211 -7.66 18.17 -8.15
CA ASN A 211 -9.03 18.36 -7.69
C ASN A 211 -9.49 17.30 -6.68
N LEU A 212 -8.62 16.37 -6.28
CA LEU A 212 -8.96 15.28 -5.36
C LEU A 212 -9.36 15.82 -3.97
N VAL A 213 -10.56 15.48 -3.53
CA VAL A 213 -11.07 15.80 -2.20
C VAL A 213 -11.23 14.51 -1.39
N GLN A 214 -10.45 14.38 -0.32
CA GLN A 214 -10.55 13.25 0.60
C GLN A 214 -11.25 13.70 1.89
N THR A 215 -12.28 12.95 2.31
CA THR A 215 -13.08 13.27 3.50
C THR A 215 -12.73 12.34 4.67
N PRO A 216 -12.53 12.85 5.89
CA PRO A 216 -12.22 12.00 7.04
C PRO A 216 -13.46 11.18 7.45
N PRO A 217 -13.27 10.02 8.11
CA PRO A 217 -14.38 9.28 8.70
C PRO A 217 -15.20 10.16 9.67
N PRO A 218 -16.53 9.99 9.73
CA PRO A 218 -17.33 10.67 10.72
C PRO A 218 -16.95 10.19 12.13
N LEU A 219 -17.20 11.02 13.14
CA LEU A 219 -17.01 10.72 14.58
C LEU A 219 -15.56 10.73 15.09
N GLU A 220 -14.58 11.13 14.28
CA GLU A 220 -13.20 11.33 14.72
C GLU A 220 -13.05 12.68 15.45
N SER A 221 -12.20 12.73 16.48
CA SER A 221 -11.88 13.99 17.17
C SER A 221 -11.18 14.99 16.25
N PRO A 222 -11.25 16.32 16.49
CA PRO A 222 -10.62 17.30 15.61
C PRO A 222 -9.12 17.06 15.38
N ALA A 223 -8.36 16.74 16.44
CA ALA A 223 -6.94 16.42 16.32
C ALA A 223 -6.68 15.16 15.46
N GLN A 224 -7.55 14.15 15.60
CA GLN A 224 -7.45 12.93 14.82
C GLN A 224 -7.82 13.16 13.35
N GLN A 225 -8.81 14.01 13.07
CA GLN A 225 -9.16 14.43 11.71
C GLN A 225 -8.00 15.17 11.04
N THR A 226 -7.34 16.09 11.75
CA THR A 226 -6.14 16.77 11.23
C THR A 226 -5.05 15.77 10.86
N ARG A 227 -4.78 14.78 11.72
CA ARG A 227 -3.80 13.72 11.43
C ARG A 227 -4.20 12.87 10.22
N ILE A 228 -5.46 12.45 10.14
CA ILE A 228 -5.99 11.65 9.03
C ILE A 228 -5.87 12.41 7.70
N LEU A 229 -6.27 13.69 7.68
CA LEU A 229 -6.18 14.55 6.50
C LEU A 229 -4.73 14.80 6.09
N ALA A 230 -3.80 14.96 7.04
CA ALA A 230 -2.38 15.10 6.75
C ALA A 230 -1.82 13.84 6.07
N ILE A 231 -2.16 12.64 6.56
CA ILE A 231 -1.74 11.38 5.94
C ILE A 231 -2.35 11.23 4.54
N ALA A 232 -3.63 11.58 4.37
CA ALA A 232 -4.31 11.52 3.09
C ALA A 232 -3.69 12.47 2.06
N GLU A 233 -3.34 13.70 2.47
CA GLU A 233 -2.61 14.66 1.65
C GLU A 233 -1.22 14.14 1.28
N LEU A 234 -0.55 13.45 2.21
CA LEU A 234 0.74 12.84 1.94
C LEU A 234 0.66 11.76 0.84
N TYR A 235 -0.38 10.93 0.81
CA TYR A 235 -0.62 10.01 -0.31
C TYR A 235 -0.83 10.75 -1.63
N ARG A 236 -1.62 11.83 -1.62
CA ARG A 236 -1.88 12.64 -2.83
C ARG A 236 -0.59 13.25 -3.37
N LEU A 237 0.24 13.83 -2.51
CA LEU A 237 1.54 14.40 -2.90
C LEU A 237 2.49 13.34 -3.43
N ALA A 238 2.58 12.18 -2.77
CA ALA A 238 3.38 11.06 -3.27
C ALA A 238 2.88 10.53 -4.63
N ALA A 239 1.57 10.48 -4.85
CA ALA A 239 0.99 10.12 -6.15
C ALA A 239 1.33 11.14 -7.24
N VAL A 240 1.33 12.45 -6.94
CA VAL A 240 1.77 13.49 -7.87
C VAL A 240 3.24 13.31 -8.24
N LEU A 241 4.12 13.17 -7.24
CA LEU A 241 5.55 12.94 -7.47
C LEU A 241 5.77 11.66 -8.30
N TYR A 242 5.04 10.60 -8.01
CA TYR A 242 5.10 9.34 -8.76
C TYR A 242 4.64 9.52 -10.21
N LEU A 243 3.53 10.23 -10.44
CA LEU A 243 3.02 10.53 -11.78
C LEU A 243 4.03 11.33 -12.62
N GLN A 244 4.69 12.33 -12.02
CA GLN A 244 5.76 13.11 -12.66
C GLN A 244 6.97 12.26 -13.05
N ARG A 245 7.18 11.10 -12.41
CA ARG A 245 8.24 10.15 -12.79
C ARG A 245 7.78 9.12 -13.80
N ALA A 246 6.57 8.60 -13.64
CA ALA A 246 6.00 7.60 -14.55
C ALA A 246 5.77 8.17 -15.96
N CYS A 247 5.44 9.46 -16.05
CA CYS A 247 5.28 10.16 -17.32
C CYS A 247 5.71 11.64 -17.15
N PRO A 248 7.02 11.93 -17.25
CA PRO A 248 7.56 13.26 -17.01
C PRO A 248 7.17 14.25 -18.10
N MET A 249 6.87 15.48 -17.68
CA MET A 249 6.58 16.61 -18.55
C MET A 249 7.57 17.76 -18.27
N PRO A 250 7.92 18.61 -19.27
CA PRO A 250 8.87 19.71 -19.07
C PRO A 250 8.52 20.66 -17.91
N ALA A 251 7.23 20.90 -17.66
CA ALA A 251 6.73 21.81 -16.63
C ALA A 251 6.70 21.20 -15.20
N ASP A 252 7.22 19.98 -15.01
CA ASP A 252 7.17 19.30 -13.71
C ASP A 252 8.26 19.78 -12.73
N GLY A 253 9.42 20.24 -13.24
CA GLY A 253 10.57 20.62 -12.43
C GLY A 253 10.25 21.68 -11.37
N ASP A 254 9.63 22.79 -11.79
CA ASP A 254 9.30 23.91 -10.90
C ASP A 254 8.31 23.51 -9.79
N ARG A 255 7.38 22.60 -10.09
CA ARG A 255 6.32 22.16 -9.15
C ARG A 255 6.82 21.07 -8.20
N ARG A 256 7.77 20.23 -8.62
CA ARG A 256 8.26 19.08 -7.85
C ARG A 256 8.84 19.47 -6.50
N ALA A 257 9.67 20.51 -6.46
CA ALA A 257 10.29 20.99 -5.23
C ALA A 257 9.25 21.39 -4.18
N SER A 258 8.21 22.13 -4.60
CA SER A 258 7.13 22.55 -3.69
C SER A 258 6.33 21.37 -3.14
N TYR A 259 6.02 20.37 -3.98
CA TYR A 259 5.34 19.15 -3.51
C TYR A 259 6.21 18.35 -2.54
N LEU A 260 7.52 18.24 -2.81
CA LEU A 260 8.47 17.56 -1.93
C LEU A 260 8.57 18.25 -0.57
N GLU A 261 8.75 19.57 -0.54
CA GLU A 261 8.82 20.36 0.69
C GLU A 261 7.55 20.19 1.54
N ARG A 262 6.38 20.26 0.89
CA ARG A 262 5.09 20.06 1.59
C ARG A 262 4.96 18.65 2.14
N ALA A 263 5.36 17.63 1.38
CA ALA A 263 5.32 16.23 1.82
C ALA A 263 6.26 15.99 3.01
N LEU A 264 7.48 16.54 2.97
CA LEU A 264 8.44 16.48 4.07
C LEU A 264 7.93 17.21 5.31
N SER A 265 7.33 18.39 5.16
CA SER A 265 6.73 19.12 6.28
C SER A 265 5.62 18.31 6.95
N ILE A 266 4.80 17.59 6.18
CA ILE A 266 3.76 16.71 6.72
C ILE A 266 4.40 15.55 7.49
N ILE A 267 5.33 14.80 6.87
CA ILE A 267 5.94 13.64 7.51
C ILE A 267 6.71 14.04 8.78
N ALA A 268 7.41 15.18 8.77
CA ALA A 268 8.13 15.68 9.93
C ALA A 268 7.19 16.12 11.07
N GLY A 269 6.00 16.63 10.74
CA GLY A 269 4.97 17.02 11.71
C GLY A 269 4.17 15.85 12.28
N LEU A 270 4.24 14.66 11.69
CA LEU A 270 3.62 13.46 12.24
C LEU A 270 4.47 12.92 13.41
N GLU A 271 3.80 12.60 14.51
CA GLU A 271 4.42 11.90 15.65
C GLU A 271 5.14 10.62 15.18
N VAL A 272 4.43 9.80 14.39
CA VAL A 272 4.95 8.62 13.71
C VAL A 272 4.24 8.47 12.36
N ALA A 273 5.02 8.37 11.28
CA ALA A 273 4.50 8.04 9.97
C ALA A 273 4.11 6.55 9.92
N THR A 274 2.89 6.27 9.44
CA THR A 274 2.34 4.90 9.39
C THR A 274 2.24 4.35 7.98
N SER A 275 2.51 5.17 6.97
CA SER A 275 2.35 4.88 5.55
C SER A 275 3.72 4.81 4.89
N PRO A 276 4.29 3.61 4.67
CA PRO A 276 5.65 3.50 4.15
C PRO A 276 5.78 3.97 2.69
N TRP A 277 4.76 3.76 1.85
CA TRP A 277 4.84 4.12 0.43
C TRP A 277 5.06 5.61 0.17
N PRO A 278 4.28 6.53 0.77
CA PRO A 278 4.58 7.95 0.60
C PRO A 278 5.93 8.38 1.16
N VAL A 279 6.39 7.78 2.27
CA VAL A 279 7.71 8.07 2.85
C VAL A 279 8.83 7.65 1.89
N PHE A 280 8.71 6.49 1.26
CA PHE A 280 9.65 6.04 0.24
C PHE A 280 9.71 6.97 -0.97
N VAL A 281 8.56 7.40 -1.50
CA VAL A 281 8.51 8.34 -2.63
C VAL A 281 9.24 9.64 -2.27
N VAL A 282 8.96 10.19 -1.09
CA VAL A 282 9.63 11.40 -0.58
C VAL A 282 11.13 11.19 -0.38
N ALA A 283 11.53 10.03 0.15
CA ALA A 283 12.93 9.68 0.35
C ALA A 283 13.71 9.62 -0.97
N CYS A 284 13.14 9.00 -1.99
CA CYS A 284 13.73 8.94 -3.32
C CYS A 284 13.83 10.33 -3.97
N GLU A 285 12.81 11.19 -3.81
CA GLU A 285 12.87 12.56 -4.33
C GLU A 285 13.85 13.48 -3.57
N SER A 286 14.17 13.14 -2.32
CA SER A 286 15.15 13.86 -1.50
C SER A 286 16.60 13.58 -1.90
N ALA A 287 16.84 12.69 -2.86
CA ALA A 287 18.20 12.30 -3.26
C ALA A 287 19.14 13.47 -3.61
N PRO A 288 18.75 14.60 -4.20
CA PRO A 288 19.70 15.66 -4.52
C PRO A 288 20.17 16.52 -3.32
N SER A 289 19.53 16.44 -2.14
CA SER A 289 19.84 17.31 -0.99
C SER A 289 20.13 16.50 0.26
N ASP A 290 21.33 16.70 0.80
CA ASP A 290 21.75 16.05 2.05
C ASP A 290 20.90 16.50 3.24
N GLU A 291 20.44 17.75 3.27
CA GLU A 291 19.53 18.25 4.30
C GLU A 291 18.20 17.48 4.30
N LEU A 292 17.63 17.24 3.11
CA LEU A 292 16.39 16.47 2.99
C LEU A 292 16.61 14.99 3.32
N ARG A 293 17.75 14.40 2.93
CA ARG A 293 18.13 13.03 3.31
C ARG A 293 18.20 12.87 4.83
N VAL A 294 18.82 13.81 5.54
CA VAL A 294 18.89 13.80 7.02
C VAL A 294 17.48 13.86 7.63
N ALA A 295 16.61 14.72 7.11
CA ALA A 295 15.23 14.80 7.59
C ALA A 295 14.47 13.47 7.39
N VAL A 296 14.65 12.83 6.23
CA VAL A 296 14.06 11.51 5.92
C VAL A 296 14.60 10.42 6.85
N LEU A 297 15.91 10.36 7.10
CA LEU A 297 16.50 9.39 8.01
C LEU A 297 15.91 9.51 9.42
N ALA A 298 15.74 10.74 9.92
CA ALA A 298 15.12 10.97 11.22
C ALA A 298 13.66 10.48 11.27
N VAL A 299 12.92 10.57 10.16
CA VAL A 299 11.56 9.99 10.06
C VAL A 299 11.64 8.47 10.14
N LEU A 300 12.52 7.85 9.35
CA LEU A 300 12.69 6.40 9.33
C LEU A 300 13.10 5.85 10.70
N ASP A 301 13.93 6.59 11.45
CA ASP A 301 14.34 6.23 12.81
C ASP A 301 13.11 6.18 13.73
N ARG A 302 12.29 7.24 13.73
CA ARG A 302 11.04 7.27 14.50
C ARG A 302 10.06 6.15 14.10
N MET A 303 9.98 5.83 12.80
CA MET A 303 9.14 4.74 12.31
C MET A 303 9.60 3.39 12.85
N ASP A 304 10.90 3.10 12.84
CA ASP A 304 11.44 1.82 13.33
C ASP A 304 11.31 1.72 14.85
N GLU A 305 11.68 2.78 15.58
CA GLU A 305 11.61 2.84 17.05
C GLU A 305 10.19 2.60 17.57
N VAL A 306 9.17 3.24 16.97
CA VAL A 306 7.80 3.16 17.48
C VAL A 306 7.01 1.98 16.90
N ARG A 307 7.24 1.61 15.64
CA ARG A 307 6.47 0.52 15.02
C ARG A 307 7.11 -0.84 15.23
N GLY A 308 8.44 -0.94 15.12
CA GLY A 308 9.19 -2.19 15.22
C GLY A 308 8.73 -3.25 14.19
N ILE A 309 8.43 -2.81 12.96
CA ILE A 309 7.96 -3.69 11.88
C ILE A 309 9.05 -3.82 10.82
N GLY A 310 9.31 -5.05 10.38
CA GLY A 310 10.39 -5.37 9.46
C GLY A 310 10.39 -4.54 8.17
N ASN A 311 9.21 -4.24 7.64
CA ASN A 311 9.06 -3.43 6.42
C ASN A 311 9.75 -2.06 6.46
N VAL A 312 9.86 -1.42 7.62
CA VAL A 312 10.54 -0.12 7.76
C VAL A 312 12.04 -0.28 7.54
N ARG A 313 12.65 -1.36 8.07
CA ARG A 313 14.08 -1.62 7.95
C ARG A 313 14.45 -1.97 6.52
N VAL A 314 13.62 -2.78 5.88
CA VAL A 314 13.86 -3.08 4.47
C VAL A 314 13.72 -1.83 3.62
N MET A 315 12.63 -1.06 3.79
CA MET A 315 12.42 0.22 3.11
C MET A 315 13.64 1.14 3.24
N ARG A 316 14.21 1.28 4.44
CA ARG A 316 15.44 2.05 4.67
C ARG A 316 16.60 1.53 3.83
N GLY A 317 16.84 0.22 3.83
CA GLY A 317 17.94 -0.38 3.06
C GLY A 317 17.89 -0.02 1.57
N LEU A 318 16.69 0.12 1.01
CA LEU A 318 16.53 0.46 -0.40
C LEU A 318 16.66 1.94 -0.68
N VAL A 319 16.14 2.78 0.22
CA VAL A 319 16.37 4.23 0.16
C VAL A 319 17.86 4.51 0.16
N GLU A 320 18.61 3.89 1.09
CA GLU A 320 20.06 4.02 1.15
C GLU A 320 20.75 3.45 -0.10
N THR A 321 20.27 2.32 -0.63
CA THR A 321 20.81 1.76 -1.87
C THR A 321 20.56 2.68 -3.06
N PHE A 322 19.39 3.29 -3.14
CA PHE A 322 19.03 4.27 -4.14
C PHE A 322 19.94 5.51 -4.05
N TRP A 323 20.12 6.08 -2.85
CA TRP A 323 21.02 7.21 -2.63
C TRP A 323 22.48 6.87 -2.97
N LYS A 324 22.97 5.68 -2.59
CA LYS A 324 24.32 5.22 -2.99
C LYS A 324 24.46 5.13 -4.50
N ARG A 325 23.46 4.58 -5.21
CA ARG A 325 23.47 4.53 -6.69
C ARG A 325 23.43 5.93 -7.30
N TYR A 326 22.66 6.84 -6.70
CA TYR A 326 22.59 8.24 -7.10
C TYR A 326 23.95 8.93 -6.97
N ASP A 327 24.61 8.78 -5.82
CA ASP A 327 25.92 9.40 -5.53
C ASP A 327 27.05 8.84 -6.39
N LEU A 328 27.07 7.52 -6.61
CA LEU A 328 28.07 6.85 -7.45
C LEU A 328 27.87 7.09 -8.95
N GLY A 329 26.63 7.36 -9.36
CA GLY A 329 26.22 7.34 -10.77
C GLY A 329 26.71 8.53 -11.59
N GLY A 330 26.97 9.69 -11.00
CA GLY A 330 27.32 10.92 -11.75
C GLY A 330 26.38 11.16 -12.95
N LEU A 331 25.13 10.70 -12.87
CA LEU A 331 24.22 10.65 -14.00
C LEU A 331 23.73 12.07 -14.26
N GLY A 332 24.22 12.65 -15.36
CA GLY A 332 23.84 13.98 -15.82
C GLY A 332 22.32 14.16 -15.83
N GLU A 333 21.90 15.43 -15.77
CA GLU A 333 20.56 15.96 -15.47
C GLU A 333 19.34 15.32 -16.19
N GLY A 334 19.53 14.36 -17.10
CA GLY A 334 18.48 13.62 -17.80
C GLY A 334 18.35 12.11 -17.50
N ALA A 335 19.21 11.51 -16.67
CA ALA A 335 19.22 10.07 -16.41
C ALA A 335 19.04 9.76 -14.91
N TRP A 336 17.95 10.23 -14.30
CA TRP A 336 17.60 9.75 -12.96
C TRP A 336 17.19 8.29 -13.09
N ALA A 337 17.95 7.37 -12.47
CA ALA A 337 17.52 5.99 -12.31
C ALA A 337 16.10 5.98 -11.73
N SER A 338 15.24 5.18 -12.34
CA SER A 338 13.87 5.09 -11.88
C SER A 338 13.85 4.52 -10.46
N TRP A 339 13.05 5.09 -9.55
CA TRP A 339 13.03 4.69 -8.12
C TRP A 339 12.87 3.18 -7.93
N TRP A 340 12.20 2.57 -8.89
CA TRP A 340 11.83 1.18 -8.96
C TRP A 340 12.90 0.25 -9.55
N ASP A 341 14.00 0.77 -10.08
CA ASP A 341 15.12 -0.07 -10.56
C ASP A 341 15.95 -0.62 -9.37
N VAL A 342 15.73 -0.09 -8.17
CA VAL A 342 16.33 -0.58 -6.93
C VAL A 342 15.59 -1.82 -6.42
N SER A 343 14.30 -1.96 -6.72
CA SER A 343 13.49 -3.13 -6.39
C SER A 343 13.70 -4.32 -7.33
N ASP A 344 14.10 -4.11 -8.58
CA ASP A 344 14.14 -5.16 -9.61
C ASP A 344 15.28 -6.21 -9.45
N GLY A 345 16.17 -6.05 -8.45
CA GLY A 345 17.42 -6.81 -8.39
C GLY A 345 17.48 -8.07 -7.52
N ALA A 346 16.71 -8.17 -6.43
CA ALA A 346 16.89 -9.32 -5.51
C ALA A 346 15.79 -9.51 -4.44
N VAL A 347 14.90 -8.54 -4.24
CA VAL A 347 14.11 -8.48 -3.00
C VAL A 347 12.63 -8.34 -3.35
N ALA A 348 11.95 -9.47 -3.48
CA ALA A 348 10.49 -9.54 -3.57
C ALA A 348 9.87 -9.34 -2.19
N GLU A 349 10.19 -8.24 -1.49
CA GLU A 349 9.72 -8.02 -0.12
C GLU A 349 8.65 -6.91 -0.04
N PRO A 350 7.67 -7.05 0.86
CA PRO A 350 6.47 -6.23 0.89
C PRO A 350 6.67 -4.98 1.75
N TRP A 351 7.33 -3.94 1.23
CA TRP A 351 7.68 -2.79 2.10
C TRP A 351 6.55 -1.79 2.31
N PHE A 352 5.59 -1.80 1.39
CA PHE A 352 4.47 -0.84 1.33
C PHE A 352 3.11 -1.45 1.67
N ILE A 353 3.10 -2.78 1.75
CA ILE A 353 1.96 -3.63 2.03
C ILE A 353 1.84 -3.76 3.55
#